data_AF-L9WCU9-F1
#
_entry.id   AF-L9WCU9-F1
#
_cell.length_a   1.000
_cell.length_b   1.000
_cell.length_c   1.000
_cell.angle_alpha   90.00
_cell.angle_beta   90.00
_cell.angle_gamma   90.00
#
_symmetry.space_group_name_H-M   'P 1'
#
loop_
_entity.id
_entity.type
_entity.pdbx_description
1 polymer ?
#
loop_
_entity_poly.entity_id
_entity_poly.type
_entity_poly.pdbx_seq_one_letter_code
_entity_poly.pdbx_strand_id
1 'polypeptide(L)'
;MSERKASTNGDQLVHELPSYIPNDPNSPNYALLDVIGHAIDELDEDVQTVSDAIRVRDARTIDQLFELAKMVGLPPHTDEPVERYRARVFARFALMSGEGTVGDLLYALARILDVDVERIGYREMVDNPGTVLVFAPGSEIEKLGLSASELAQIVNENVAAGYQTETSIQGTFTYRTPQDYDLGENNPEFGYGGLDENGEPTGDGGTYAGYLE
;
A
#
# COMPACT_ATOMS: atom_id res chain seq x y z
N MET A 1 33.87 17.93 -25.96
CA MET A 1 32.76 18.81 -25.56
C MET A 1 31.61 17.88 -25.22
N SER A 2 31.17 17.86 -23.96
CA SER A 2 30.06 17.01 -23.52
C SER A 2 28.77 17.61 -24.08
N GLU A 3 27.98 16.83 -24.81
CA GLU A 3 26.60 17.21 -25.15
C GLU A 3 25.87 17.46 -23.83
N ARG A 4 25.50 18.72 -23.57
CA ARG A 4 24.56 19.03 -22.48
C ARG A 4 23.20 18.54 -22.95
N LYS A 5 22.61 17.63 -22.17
CA LYS A 5 21.26 17.14 -22.38
C LYS A 5 20.32 18.32 -22.13
N ALA A 6 19.47 18.69 -23.09
CA ALA A 6 18.56 19.84 -22.95
C ALA A 6 17.58 19.66 -21.78
N SER A 7 17.23 20.76 -21.12
CA SER A 7 16.24 20.78 -20.03
C SER A 7 14.81 20.64 -20.56
N THR A 8 13.98 19.87 -19.86
CA THR A 8 12.57 19.70 -20.23
C THR A 8 11.77 20.98 -19.97
N ASN A 9 11.97 21.60 -18.80
CA ASN A 9 11.37 22.89 -18.48
C ASN A 9 11.99 24.04 -19.29
N GLY A 10 13.27 23.94 -19.67
CA GLY A 10 13.94 24.91 -20.54
C GLY A 10 13.30 24.99 -21.92
N ASP A 11 13.05 23.85 -22.55
CA ASP A 11 12.36 23.77 -23.83
C ASP A 11 10.92 24.31 -23.77
N GLN A 12 10.21 24.10 -22.66
CA GLN A 12 8.88 24.68 -22.45
C GLN A 12 8.93 26.21 -22.33
N LEU A 13 9.86 26.74 -21.53
CA LEU A 13 10.04 28.20 -21.37
C LEU A 13 10.38 28.90 -22.69
N VAL A 14 11.16 28.22 -23.55
CA VAL A 14 11.52 28.69 -24.89
C VAL A 14 10.30 28.70 -25.83
N HIS A 15 9.38 27.74 -25.69
CA HIS A 15 8.14 27.67 -26.48
C HIS A 15 7.11 28.75 -26.08
N GLU A 16 7.16 29.21 -24.83
CA GLU A 16 6.31 30.30 -24.31
C GLU A 16 6.81 31.70 -24.73
N LEU A 17 7.99 31.79 -25.36
CA LEU A 17 8.49 33.06 -25.86
C LEU A 17 7.63 33.58 -27.02
N PRO A 18 7.33 34.90 -27.04
CA PRO A 18 6.71 35.53 -28.19
C PRO A 18 7.51 35.32 -29.48
N SER A 19 6.81 35.13 -30.60
CA SER A 19 7.39 34.76 -31.91
C SER A 19 8.42 35.74 -32.50
N TYR A 20 8.53 36.95 -31.95
CA TYR A 20 9.53 37.95 -32.33
C TYR A 20 10.85 37.82 -31.57
N ILE A 21 10.93 36.95 -30.55
CA ILE A 21 12.16 36.68 -29.80
C ILE A 21 12.82 35.43 -30.39
N PRO A 22 14.11 35.48 -30.78
CA PRO A 22 14.83 34.32 -31.27
C PRO A 22 14.87 33.22 -30.21
N ASN A 23 14.28 32.07 -30.53
CA ASN A 23 14.13 30.91 -29.64
C ASN A 23 14.76 29.64 -30.21
N ASP A 24 15.61 29.77 -31.23
CA ASP A 24 16.35 28.67 -31.83
C ASP A 24 17.38 28.09 -30.85
N PRO A 25 17.77 26.80 -30.95
CA PRO A 25 18.72 26.18 -30.02
C PRO A 25 20.10 26.84 -29.95
N ASN A 26 20.46 27.65 -30.95
CA ASN A 26 21.73 28.40 -30.98
C ASN A 26 21.56 29.85 -30.50
N SER A 27 20.35 30.27 -30.11
CA SER A 27 20.08 31.62 -29.67
C SER A 27 20.60 31.85 -28.25
N PRO A 28 21.13 33.04 -27.94
CA PRO A 28 21.51 33.40 -26.57
C PRO A 28 20.33 33.33 -25.59
N ASN A 29 19.10 33.54 -26.06
CA ASN A 29 17.90 33.44 -25.23
C ASN A 29 17.57 31.98 -24.90
N TYR A 30 17.74 31.07 -25.86
CA TYR A 30 17.61 29.63 -25.63
C TYR A 30 18.61 29.17 -24.56
N ALA A 31 19.90 29.52 -24.72
CA ALA A 31 20.92 29.14 -23.77
C ALA A 31 20.67 29.69 -22.34
N LEU A 32 20.11 30.91 -22.22
CA LEU A 32 19.75 31.47 -20.92
C LEU A 32 18.56 30.73 -20.29
N LEU A 33 17.51 30.46 -21.08
CA LEU A 33 16.31 29.79 -20.60
C LEU A 33 16.54 28.31 -20.32
N ASP A 34 17.41 27.64 -21.06
CA ASP A 34 17.82 26.25 -20.83
C ASP A 34 18.57 26.11 -19.49
N VAL A 35 19.43 27.06 -19.15
CA VAL A 35 20.09 27.10 -17.82
C VAL A 35 19.07 27.31 -16.70
N ILE A 36 18.08 28.18 -16.89
CA ILE A 36 16.99 28.38 -15.93
C ILE A 36 16.13 27.11 -15.83
N GLY A 37 15.83 26.49 -16.97
CA GLY A 37 15.09 25.23 -17.06
C GLY A 37 15.78 24.12 -16.28
N HIS A 38 17.10 23.97 -16.43
CA HIS A 38 17.85 22.97 -15.67
C HIS A 38 17.77 23.18 -14.15
N ALA A 39 17.81 24.42 -13.69
CA ALA A 39 17.63 24.71 -12.27
C ALA A 39 16.20 24.40 -11.78
N ILE A 40 15.19 24.53 -12.64
CA ILE A 40 13.81 24.14 -12.34
C ILE A 40 13.68 22.61 -12.34
N ASP A 41 14.26 21.93 -13.32
CA ASP A 41 14.27 20.46 -13.39
C ASP A 41 14.94 19.86 -12.12
N GLU A 42 16.07 20.41 -11.69
CA GLU A 42 16.75 20.00 -10.44
C GLU A 42 15.87 20.29 -9.21
N LEU A 43 15.21 21.46 -9.16
CA LEU A 43 14.30 21.79 -8.06
C LEU A 43 13.08 20.87 -8.02
N ASP A 44 12.51 20.51 -9.17
CA ASP A 44 11.38 19.58 -9.26
C ASP A 44 11.80 18.16 -8.81
N GLU A 45 13.00 17.71 -9.17
CA GLU A 45 13.56 16.44 -8.72
C GLU A 45 13.82 16.44 -7.20
N ASP A 46 14.35 17.53 -6.66
CA ASP A 46 14.53 17.71 -5.21
C ASP A 46 13.17 17.74 -4.49
N VAL A 47 12.18 18.45 -5.03
CA VAL A 47 10.82 18.51 -4.48
C VAL A 47 10.16 17.14 -4.52
N GLN A 48 10.30 16.38 -5.60
CA GLN A 48 9.82 15.00 -5.68
C GLN A 48 10.53 14.11 -4.65
N THR A 49 11.85 14.20 -4.55
CA THR A 49 12.64 13.44 -3.58
C THR A 49 12.21 13.73 -2.14
N VAL A 50 11.99 15.01 -1.81
CA VAL A 50 11.47 15.42 -0.50
C VAL A 50 10.02 14.97 -0.31
N SER A 51 9.18 15.09 -1.35
CA SER A 51 7.78 14.66 -1.31
C SER A 51 7.64 13.15 -1.09
N ASP A 52 8.51 12.36 -1.69
CA ASP A 52 8.56 10.91 -1.51
C ASP A 52 9.16 10.58 -0.14
N ALA A 53 10.18 11.30 0.33
CA ALA A 53 10.74 11.10 1.67
C ALA A 53 9.75 11.35 2.82
N ILE A 54 8.72 12.18 2.61
CA ILE A 54 7.66 12.43 3.61
C ILE A 54 6.47 11.46 3.48
N ARG A 55 6.44 10.60 2.47
CA ARG A 55 5.38 9.59 2.29
C ARG A 55 5.74 8.33 3.07
N VAL A 56 4.83 7.91 3.95
CA VAL A 56 4.91 6.64 4.68
C VAL A 56 5.12 5.43 3.75
N ARG A 57 4.63 5.53 2.50
CA ARG A 57 4.75 4.51 1.46
C ARG A 57 6.19 4.26 1.01
N ASP A 58 6.99 5.31 0.90
CA ASP A 58 8.31 5.25 0.26
C ASP A 58 9.45 5.05 1.28
N ALA A 59 9.12 5.08 2.57
CA ALA A 59 10.05 4.79 3.65
C ALA A 59 10.52 3.34 3.60
N ARG A 60 11.83 3.14 3.38
CA ARG A 60 12.44 1.81 3.17
C ARG A 60 12.95 1.17 4.47
N THR A 61 13.10 1.96 5.53
CA THR A 61 13.61 1.49 6.83
C THR A 61 12.65 1.81 7.96
N ILE A 62 12.73 1.01 9.04
CA ILE A 62 11.95 1.24 10.26
C ILE A 62 12.26 2.62 10.84
N ASP A 63 13.51 3.06 10.80
CA ASP A 63 13.91 4.38 11.34
C ASP A 63 13.25 5.53 10.58
N GLN A 64 13.19 5.47 9.24
CA GLN A 64 12.49 6.47 8.42
C GLN A 64 10.99 6.48 8.71
N LEU A 65 10.40 5.30 8.80
CA LEU A 65 8.99 5.12 9.17
C LEU A 65 8.71 5.64 10.58
N PHE A 66 9.63 5.43 11.52
CA PHE A 66 9.49 5.87 12.90
C PHE A 66 9.53 7.40 13.01
N GLU A 67 10.40 8.08 12.27
CA GLU A 67 10.39 9.55 12.22
C GLU A 67 9.03 10.10 11.76
N LEU A 68 8.39 9.47 10.76
CA LEU A 68 7.04 9.83 10.33
C LEU A 68 5.98 9.46 11.37
N ALA A 69 6.12 8.29 11.99
CA ALA A 69 5.18 7.76 12.98
C ALA A 69 5.21 8.51 14.33
N LYS A 70 6.27 9.28 14.62
CA LYS A 70 6.33 10.16 15.81
C LYS A 70 5.17 11.15 15.84
N MET A 71 4.73 11.64 14.68
CA MET A 71 3.59 12.57 14.59
C MET A 71 2.28 11.93 15.09
N VAL A 72 2.17 10.61 14.98
CA VAL A 72 0.99 9.84 15.42
C VAL A 72 1.24 9.02 16.70
N GLY A 73 2.42 9.20 17.31
CA GLY A 73 2.79 8.58 18.59
C GLY A 73 2.93 7.05 18.53
N LEU A 74 3.30 6.46 17.39
CA LEU A 74 3.31 5.01 17.21
C LEU A 74 4.74 4.44 17.11
N PRO A 75 5.30 3.82 18.18
CA PRO A 75 6.60 3.17 18.11
C PRO A 75 6.54 1.81 17.40
N PRO A 76 7.66 1.36 16.77
CA PRO A 76 7.77 0.02 16.23
C PRO A 76 7.79 -1.03 17.35
N HIS A 77 7.27 -2.22 17.07
CA HIS A 77 7.42 -3.37 17.96
C HIS A 77 8.78 -4.06 17.77
N THR A 78 9.22 -4.83 18.77
CA THR A 78 10.43 -5.64 18.67
C THR A 78 10.29 -6.66 17.55
N ASP A 79 11.29 -6.75 16.67
CA ASP A 79 11.36 -7.67 15.53
C ASP A 79 10.20 -7.54 14.51
N GLU A 80 9.56 -6.37 14.44
CA GLU A 80 8.49 -6.10 13.48
C GLU A 80 9.04 -5.84 12.06
N PRO A 81 8.54 -6.52 11.01
CA PRO A 81 8.95 -6.24 9.65
C PRO A 81 8.45 -4.85 9.20
N VAL A 82 9.23 -4.20 8.32
CA VAL A 82 8.97 -2.83 7.82
C VAL A 82 7.56 -2.68 7.27
N GLU A 83 7.09 -3.65 6.49
CA GLU A 83 5.77 -3.61 5.84
C GLU A 83 4.62 -3.67 6.84
N ARG A 84 4.76 -4.50 7.88
CA ARG A 84 3.79 -4.56 8.99
C ARG A 84 3.77 -3.26 9.79
N TYR A 85 4.94 -2.69 10.06
CA TYR A 85 5.01 -1.40 10.73
C TYR A 85 4.36 -0.29 9.88
N ARG A 86 4.63 -0.29 8.56
CA ARG A 86 4.01 0.63 7.60
C ARG A 86 2.49 0.53 7.60
N ALA A 87 1.93 -0.67 7.58
CA ALA A 87 0.49 -0.90 7.65
C ALA A 87 -0.13 -0.27 8.90
N ARG A 88 0.48 -0.47 10.08
CA ARG A 88 0.02 0.14 11.33
C ARG A 88 0.14 1.66 11.34
N VAL A 89 1.22 2.21 10.80
CA VAL A 89 1.39 3.67 10.67
C VAL A 89 0.31 4.26 9.78
N PHE A 90 0.01 3.63 8.62
CA PHE A 90 -1.10 4.06 7.75
C PHE A 90 -2.45 3.99 8.45
N ALA A 91 -2.74 2.90 9.15
CA ALA A 91 -3.95 2.75 9.94
C ALA A 91 -4.09 3.89 10.96
N ARG A 92 -3.00 4.26 11.63
CA ARG A 92 -3.02 5.33 12.62
C ARG A 92 -3.23 6.71 12.01
N PHE A 93 -2.62 6.98 10.86
CA PHE A 93 -2.86 8.22 10.11
C PHE A 93 -4.30 8.31 9.61
N ALA A 94 -4.84 7.23 9.05
CA ALA A 94 -6.23 7.16 8.60
C ALA A 94 -7.20 7.45 9.74
N LEU A 95 -6.97 6.88 10.92
CA LEU A 95 -7.72 7.17 12.14
C LEU A 95 -7.71 8.64 12.56
N MET A 96 -6.58 9.33 12.40
CA MET A 96 -6.49 10.75 12.77
C MET A 96 -7.08 11.69 11.71
N SER A 97 -7.09 11.28 10.44
CA SER A 97 -7.57 12.10 9.33
C SER A 97 -9.02 11.83 8.90
N GLY A 98 -9.55 10.65 9.20
CA GLY A 98 -10.86 10.19 8.75
C GLY A 98 -11.98 10.64 9.69
N GLU A 99 -13.19 10.77 9.14
CA GLU A 99 -14.40 11.06 9.90
C GLU A 99 -15.04 9.77 10.46
N GLY A 100 -14.40 8.61 10.22
CA GLY A 100 -14.86 7.29 10.62
C GLY A 100 -15.93 6.72 9.71
N THR A 101 -16.11 7.29 8.51
CA THR A 101 -17.10 6.78 7.56
C THR A 101 -16.65 5.45 6.94
N VAL A 102 -17.61 4.70 6.39
CA VAL A 102 -17.33 3.51 5.59
C VAL A 102 -16.41 3.83 4.41
N GLY A 103 -16.60 4.98 3.77
CA GLY A 103 -15.73 5.42 2.67
C GLY A 103 -14.29 5.57 3.14
N ASP A 104 -14.08 6.26 4.27
CA ASP A 104 -12.76 6.44 4.87
C ASP A 104 -12.09 5.11 5.20
N LEU A 105 -12.86 4.15 5.74
CA LEU A 105 -12.39 2.79 6.03
C LEU A 105 -11.90 2.10 4.75
N LEU A 106 -12.68 2.14 3.66
CA LEU A 106 -12.31 1.51 2.40
C LEU A 106 -11.06 2.17 1.78
N TYR A 107 -10.96 3.50 1.84
CA TYR A 107 -9.76 4.22 1.39
C TYR A 107 -8.53 3.91 2.25
N ALA A 108 -8.70 3.77 3.56
CA ALA A 108 -7.62 3.40 4.48
C ALA A 108 -7.09 2.00 4.15
N LEU A 109 -7.98 1.03 3.99
CA LEU A 109 -7.61 -0.34 3.65
C LEU A 109 -6.97 -0.44 2.27
N ALA A 110 -7.48 0.29 1.30
CA ALA A 110 -6.89 0.36 -0.04
C ALA A 110 -5.45 0.87 0.00
N ARG A 111 -5.17 1.88 0.83
CA ARG A 111 -3.81 2.40 1.03
C ARG A 111 -2.89 1.44 1.77
N ILE A 112 -3.41 0.73 2.77
CA ILE A 112 -2.66 -0.26 3.55
C ILE A 112 -2.28 -1.45 2.68
N LEU A 113 -3.24 -1.98 1.91
CA LEU A 113 -3.07 -3.15 1.05
C LEU A 113 -2.43 -2.83 -0.31
N ASP A 114 -2.21 -1.54 -0.59
CA ASP A 114 -1.74 -1.00 -1.87
C ASP A 114 -2.55 -1.51 -3.08
N VAL A 115 -3.88 -1.41 -2.97
CA VAL A 115 -4.83 -1.78 -4.02
C VAL A 115 -5.77 -0.64 -4.32
N ASP A 116 -6.40 -0.70 -5.50
CA ASP A 116 -7.53 0.16 -5.81
C ASP A 116 -8.70 -0.15 -4.86
N VAL A 117 -9.43 0.89 -4.45
CA VAL A 117 -10.59 0.78 -3.55
C VAL A 117 -11.65 -0.17 -4.11
N GLU A 118 -11.77 -0.24 -5.44
CA GLU A 118 -12.70 -1.13 -6.15
C GLU A 118 -12.39 -2.62 -5.95
N ARG A 119 -11.15 -2.97 -5.56
CA ARG A 119 -10.75 -4.34 -5.22
C ARG A 119 -11.12 -4.71 -3.78
N ILE A 120 -11.59 -3.75 -2.98
CA ILE A 120 -12.09 -3.98 -1.63
C ILE A 120 -13.61 -4.07 -1.70
N GLY A 121 -14.14 -5.25 -1.38
CA GLY A 121 -15.58 -5.44 -1.33
C GLY A 121 -16.16 -4.89 -0.02
N TYR A 122 -17.40 -4.44 -0.09
CA TYR A 122 -18.14 -3.94 1.06
C TYR A 122 -19.58 -4.47 1.04
N ARG A 123 -20.11 -4.85 2.20
CA ARG A 123 -21.52 -5.21 2.37
C ARG A 123 -22.00 -4.86 3.77
N GLU A 124 -23.11 -4.15 3.86
CA GLU A 124 -23.83 -3.99 5.13
C GLU A 124 -24.64 -5.24 5.45
N MET A 125 -24.58 -5.69 6.70
CA MET A 125 -25.41 -6.79 7.15
C MET A 125 -26.83 -6.33 7.37
N VAL A 126 -27.76 -6.87 6.59
CA VAL A 126 -29.20 -6.57 6.70
C VAL A 126 -29.76 -7.07 8.04
N ASP A 127 -29.22 -8.19 8.53
CA ASP A 127 -29.68 -8.85 9.75
C ASP A 127 -29.05 -8.28 11.04
N ASN A 128 -27.98 -7.49 10.92
CA ASN A 128 -27.29 -6.85 12.05
C ASN A 128 -26.92 -5.39 11.72
N PRO A 129 -27.85 -4.44 11.92
CA PRO A 129 -27.63 -3.03 11.63
C PRO A 129 -26.43 -2.48 12.40
N GLY A 130 -25.54 -1.78 11.71
CA GLY A 130 -24.28 -1.29 12.29
C GLY A 130 -23.12 -2.26 12.14
N THR A 131 -23.32 -3.44 11.54
CA THR A 131 -22.23 -4.36 11.16
C THR A 131 -21.93 -4.27 9.67
N VAL A 132 -20.65 -4.07 9.38
CA VAL A 132 -20.10 -3.98 8.03
C VAL A 132 -19.22 -5.19 7.76
N LEU A 133 -19.46 -5.87 6.65
CA LEU A 133 -18.59 -6.93 6.14
C LEU A 133 -17.66 -6.35 5.07
N VAL A 134 -16.36 -6.39 5.33
CA VAL A 134 -15.31 -5.94 4.40
C VAL A 134 -14.63 -7.14 3.79
N PHE A 135 -14.44 -7.11 2.47
CA PHE A 135 -13.75 -8.14 1.73
C PHE A 135 -12.40 -7.64 1.23
N ALA A 136 -11.32 -8.28 1.66
CA ALA A 136 -9.96 -7.91 1.29
C ALA A 136 -9.27 -9.02 0.47
N PRO A 137 -8.46 -8.69 -0.56
CA PRO A 137 -7.76 -9.68 -1.37
C PRO A 137 -6.62 -10.35 -0.60
N GLY A 138 -6.68 -11.69 -0.46
CA GLY A 138 -5.72 -12.49 0.31
C GLY A 138 -4.27 -12.37 -0.17
N SER A 139 -4.06 -12.34 -1.48
CA SER A 139 -2.72 -12.24 -2.08
C SER A 139 -1.96 -10.97 -1.69
N GLU A 140 -2.65 -9.88 -1.36
CA GLU A 140 -2.00 -8.62 -0.96
C GLU A 140 -1.75 -8.57 0.56
N ILE A 141 -2.61 -9.22 1.35
CA ILE A 141 -2.42 -9.41 2.78
C ILE A 141 -1.17 -10.28 3.03
N GLU A 142 -1.01 -11.35 2.25
CA GLU A 142 0.16 -12.24 2.32
C GLU A 142 1.47 -11.50 2.00
N LYS A 143 1.50 -10.64 0.97
CA LYS A 143 2.70 -9.85 0.62
C LYS A 143 3.16 -8.93 1.75
N LEU A 144 2.22 -8.44 2.56
CA LEU A 144 2.50 -7.57 3.70
C LEU A 144 2.89 -8.34 4.96
N GLY A 145 2.82 -9.68 4.94
CA GLY A 145 3.06 -10.53 6.10
C GLY A 145 2.07 -10.27 7.25
N LEU A 146 0.86 -9.83 6.92
CA LEU A 146 -0.21 -9.63 7.88
C LEU A 146 -1.05 -10.90 8.01
N SER A 147 -1.40 -11.26 9.23
CA SER A 147 -2.41 -12.31 9.49
C SER A 147 -3.83 -11.75 9.34
N ALA A 148 -4.80 -12.66 9.16
CA ALA A 148 -6.21 -12.31 9.09
C ALA A 148 -6.71 -11.57 10.36
N SER A 149 -6.22 -11.98 11.53
CA SER A 149 -6.57 -11.38 12.82
C SER A 149 -5.99 -9.97 12.97
N GLU A 150 -4.77 -9.75 12.49
CA GLU A 150 -4.14 -8.42 12.49
C GLU A 150 -4.86 -7.46 11.54
N LEU A 151 -5.25 -7.92 10.35
CA LEU A 151 -6.06 -7.12 9.46
C LEU A 151 -7.40 -6.78 10.11
N ALA A 152 -8.10 -7.76 10.69
CA ALA A 152 -9.37 -7.53 11.36
C ALA A 152 -9.23 -6.55 12.54
N GLN A 153 -8.12 -6.58 13.27
CA GLN A 153 -7.83 -5.61 14.32
C GLN A 153 -7.65 -4.21 13.73
N ILE A 154 -6.85 -4.06 12.67
CA ILE A 154 -6.64 -2.78 11.99
C ILE A 154 -7.97 -2.21 11.47
N VAL A 155 -8.80 -3.04 10.84
CA VAL A 155 -10.11 -2.64 10.30
C VAL A 155 -11.04 -2.18 11.43
N ASN A 156 -11.14 -2.96 12.52
CA ASN A 156 -11.98 -2.62 13.67
C ASN A 156 -11.51 -1.36 14.39
N GLU A 157 -10.21 -1.12 14.46
CA GLU A 157 -9.67 0.11 15.04
C GLU A 157 -10.00 1.34 14.20
N ASN A 158 -10.19 1.20 12.88
CA ASN A 158 -10.45 2.31 11.95
C ASN A 158 -11.94 2.59 11.71
N VAL A 159 -12.86 1.78 12.22
CA VAL A 159 -14.30 2.02 12.05
C VAL A 159 -14.81 3.05 13.07
N ALA A 160 -15.82 3.85 12.69
CA ALA A 160 -16.47 4.77 13.61
C ALA A 160 -17.01 4.07 14.86
N ALA A 161 -16.94 4.77 16.00
CA ALA A 161 -17.52 4.31 17.25
C ALA A 161 -19.02 3.98 17.07
N GLY A 162 -19.40 2.76 17.44
CA GLY A 162 -20.78 2.26 17.31
C GLY A 162 -21.03 1.36 16.10
N TYR A 163 -20.05 1.22 15.20
CA TYR A 163 -20.07 0.22 14.12
C TYR A 163 -19.17 -0.97 14.47
N GLN A 164 -19.53 -2.15 13.96
CA GLN A 164 -18.74 -3.37 14.02
C GLN A 164 -18.28 -3.73 12.62
N THR A 165 -17.06 -4.26 12.50
CA THR A 165 -16.57 -4.77 11.22
C THR A 165 -16.26 -6.25 11.30
N GLU A 166 -16.76 -6.99 10.32
CA GLU A 166 -16.33 -8.33 10.02
C GLU A 166 -15.42 -8.27 8.80
N THR A 167 -14.28 -8.93 8.86
CA THR A 167 -13.32 -8.97 7.75
C THR A 167 -13.33 -10.36 7.14
N SER A 168 -13.49 -10.44 5.83
CA SER A 168 -13.43 -11.68 5.07
C SER A 168 -12.32 -11.57 4.02
N ILE A 169 -11.46 -12.58 3.96
CA ILE A 169 -10.38 -12.65 2.99
C ILE A 169 -10.91 -13.35 1.73
N GLN A 170 -10.77 -12.70 0.58
CA GLN A 170 -11.14 -13.25 -0.73
C GLN A 170 -9.91 -13.83 -1.43
N GLY A 171 -10.14 -14.93 -2.16
CA GLY A 171 -9.07 -15.55 -2.95
C GLY A 171 -8.07 -16.35 -2.11
N THR A 172 -8.49 -16.91 -0.97
CA THR A 172 -7.70 -17.80 -0.10
C THR A 172 -7.37 -19.16 -0.74
N PHE A 173 -7.54 -19.32 -2.05
CA PHE A 173 -7.04 -20.47 -2.79
C PHE A 173 -5.58 -20.22 -3.15
N THR A 174 -4.67 -20.74 -2.33
CA THR A 174 -3.23 -20.74 -2.57
C THR A 174 -2.80 -22.18 -2.85
N TYR A 175 -1.93 -22.32 -3.84
CA TYR A 175 -1.42 -23.59 -4.31
C TYR A 175 -0.34 -24.11 -3.34
N ARG A 176 -0.44 -25.39 -2.96
CA ARG A 176 0.61 -26.06 -2.18
C ARG A 176 1.70 -26.53 -3.12
N THR A 177 2.97 -26.18 -2.84
CA THR A 177 4.06 -26.71 -3.65
C THR A 177 4.21 -28.23 -3.41
N PRO A 178 4.72 -29.00 -4.40
CA PRO A 178 4.97 -30.43 -4.21
C PRO A 178 5.88 -30.73 -3.00
N GLN A 179 6.85 -29.85 -2.74
CA GLN A 179 7.79 -29.98 -1.63
C GLN A 179 7.10 -29.80 -0.27
N ASP A 180 6.22 -28.80 -0.14
CA ASP A 180 5.47 -28.57 1.10
C ASP A 180 4.43 -29.67 1.35
N TYR A 181 3.92 -30.30 0.28
CA TYR A 181 3.07 -31.49 0.37
C TYR A 181 3.81 -32.68 0.95
N ASP A 182 4.98 -33.00 0.38
CA ASP A 182 5.80 -34.13 0.79
C ASP A 182 6.33 -34.00 2.23
N LEU A 183 6.49 -32.77 2.72
CA LEU A 183 6.95 -32.48 4.09
C LEU A 183 5.82 -32.47 5.13
N GLY A 184 4.55 -32.55 4.72
CA GLY A 184 3.42 -32.52 5.66
C GLY A 184 3.25 -31.19 6.40
N GLU A 185 3.98 -30.14 6.01
CA GLU A 185 3.87 -28.82 6.61
C GLU A 185 2.53 -28.20 6.24
N ASN A 186 1.64 -28.08 7.22
CA ASN A 186 0.38 -27.35 7.11
C ASN A 186 0.51 -26.09 7.95
N ASN A 187 0.19 -24.93 7.38
CA ASN A 187 0.08 -23.70 8.14
C ASN A 187 -1.38 -23.22 8.16
N PRO A 188 -2.10 -23.46 9.26
CA PRO A 188 -3.49 -23.05 9.41
C PRO A 188 -3.69 -21.53 9.35
N GLU A 189 -2.67 -20.72 9.66
CA GLU A 189 -2.75 -19.25 9.61
C GLU A 189 -2.84 -18.71 8.18
N PHE A 190 -2.37 -19.48 7.19
CA PHE A 190 -2.53 -19.20 5.76
C PHE A 190 -3.77 -19.86 5.16
N GLY A 191 -4.60 -20.49 5.99
CA GLY A 191 -5.86 -21.06 5.58
C GLY A 191 -5.76 -22.39 4.87
N TYR A 192 -4.74 -23.23 5.11
CA TYR A 192 -4.74 -24.65 4.69
C TYR A 192 -4.70 -25.58 5.90
N GLY A 193 -5.74 -26.40 6.04
CA GLY A 193 -5.82 -27.45 7.05
C GLY A 193 -5.44 -28.80 6.44
N GLY A 194 -4.74 -29.64 7.20
CA GLY A 194 -4.55 -31.04 6.84
C GLY A 194 -5.87 -31.82 6.94
N LEU A 195 -5.99 -32.88 6.14
CA LEU A 195 -7.01 -33.92 6.36
C LEU A 195 -6.36 -35.12 7.05
N ASP A 196 -7.10 -35.78 7.94
CA ASP A 196 -6.71 -37.01 8.58
C ASP A 196 -6.84 -38.20 7.61
N GLU A 197 -6.52 -39.41 8.10
CA GLU A 197 -6.60 -40.63 7.30
C GLU A 197 -8.04 -40.98 6.82
N ASN A 198 -9.06 -40.32 7.40
CA ASN A 198 -10.46 -40.49 7.04
C ASN A 198 -10.99 -39.37 6.12
N GLY A 199 -10.14 -38.40 5.76
CA GLY A 199 -10.52 -37.24 4.98
C GLY A 199 -11.21 -36.14 5.79
N GLU A 200 -11.08 -36.16 7.12
CA GLU A 200 -11.64 -35.14 8.02
C GLU A 200 -10.58 -34.09 8.38
N PRO A 201 -10.92 -32.79 8.52
CA PRO A 201 -9.95 -31.75 8.87
C PRO A 201 -9.27 -32.01 10.22
N THR A 202 -7.93 -31.94 10.27
CA THR A 202 -7.13 -32.17 11.50
C THR A 202 -7.09 -30.98 12.48
N GLY A 203 -7.96 -29.97 12.33
CA GLY A 203 -8.00 -28.74 13.11
C GLY A 203 -9.22 -27.86 12.81
N ASP A 204 -9.20 -26.57 13.19
CA ASP A 204 -10.23 -25.58 12.83
C ASP A 204 -10.17 -25.31 11.30
N GLY A 205 -10.84 -26.16 10.53
CA GLY A 205 -10.92 -26.22 9.06
C GLY A 205 -10.28 -25.07 8.29
N GLY A 206 -9.08 -25.30 7.73
CA GLY A 206 -8.53 -24.45 6.69
C GLY A 206 -9.23 -24.64 5.34
N THR A 207 -9.14 -23.63 4.48
CA THR A 207 -9.53 -23.65 3.07
C THR A 207 -8.83 -24.79 2.31
N TYR A 208 -9.51 -25.36 1.32
CA TYR A 208 -9.00 -26.45 0.50
C TYR A 208 -7.79 -26.01 -0.34
N ALA A 209 -6.62 -26.62 -0.10
CA ALA A 209 -5.50 -26.62 -1.06
C ALA A 209 -5.74 -27.72 -2.11
N GLY A 210 -5.73 -27.36 -3.38
CA GLY A 210 -5.74 -28.32 -4.50
C GLY A 210 -4.36 -28.43 -5.15
N TYR A 211 -3.98 -29.65 -5.54
CA TYR A 211 -2.84 -29.90 -6.42
C TYR A 211 -3.23 -29.52 -7.87
N LEU A 212 -2.28 -28.97 -8.64
CA LEU A 212 -2.41 -28.61 -10.05
C LEU A 212 -1.37 -29.46 -10.79
N GLU A 213 -1.85 -30.48 -11.51
CA GLU A 213 -1.07 -31.25 -12.49
C GLU A 213 -0.82 -30.45 -13.78
#